data_AF-A0A3M7NYD7-F1
#
_entry.id   AF-A0A3M7NYD7-F1
#
_cell.length_a   1.000
_cell.length_b   1.000
_cell.length_c   1.000
_cell.angle_alpha   90.00
_cell.angle_beta   90.00
_cell.angle_gamma   90.00
#
_symmetry.space_group_name_H-M   'P 1'
#
loop_
_entity.id
_entity.type
_entity.pdbx_description
1 polymer ?
#
loop_
_entity_poly.entity_id
_entity_poly.type
_entity_poly.pdbx_seq_one_letter_code
_entity_poly.pdbx_strand_id
1 'polypeptide(L)'
;MYDSLKLSWSPNPSSAEKAYRAAGLVKTKGTIYLLPPDDATLRESFNAPRRPQSRLSSGAKALCKHFERGGASSEHGIAHPFWTLPTGSNDNKTATASAILDQMLLPTSDGAVWRNVMILHSFVAVYEIRNRLGYGMRWTLQLDRIQQRSEQTDRPVEIKKNEDEKEGWFIKSVAFRGFVEPIEDIDVGVGDGEDSS
;
A
#
# COMPACT_ATOMS: atom_id res chain seq x y z
N MET A 1 -14.93 6.84 -1.74
CA MET A 1 -13.79 6.43 -2.61
C MET A 1 -13.87 4.93 -2.76
N TYR A 2 -14.01 4.47 -4.00
CA TYR A 2 -14.09 3.06 -4.40
C TYR A 2 -14.97 2.23 -3.46
N ASP A 3 -16.17 2.74 -3.19
CA ASP A 3 -17.12 2.14 -2.27
C ASP A 3 -17.61 0.80 -2.83
N SER A 4 -17.68 0.62 -4.15
CA SER A 4 -17.92 -0.68 -4.80
C SER A 4 -16.83 -1.72 -4.55
N LEU A 5 -15.60 -1.32 -4.23
CA LEU A 5 -14.51 -2.25 -3.90
C LEU A 5 -14.51 -2.66 -2.41
N LYS A 6 -15.18 -1.90 -1.55
CA LYS A 6 -15.23 -2.18 -0.11
C LYS A 6 -16.15 -3.35 0.18
N LEU A 7 -15.67 -4.26 1.00
CA LEU A 7 -16.46 -5.38 1.53
C LEU A 7 -16.89 -5.09 2.97
N SER A 8 -18.07 -5.59 3.31
CA SER A 8 -18.58 -5.55 4.68
C SER A 8 -17.67 -6.31 5.66
N TRP A 9 -17.52 -5.76 6.86
CA TRP A 9 -16.86 -6.44 7.97
C TRP A 9 -17.64 -7.68 8.40
N SER A 10 -16.94 -8.67 8.95
CA SER A 10 -17.56 -9.89 9.45
C SER A 10 -18.45 -9.58 10.65
N PRO A 11 -19.62 -10.24 10.82
CA PRO A 11 -20.48 -10.05 11.98
C PRO A 11 -19.80 -10.48 13.29
N ASN A 12 -18.92 -11.48 13.21
CA ASN A 12 -18.11 -11.99 14.32
C ASN A 12 -16.61 -11.82 13.98
N PRO A 13 -16.03 -10.61 14.08
CA PRO A 13 -14.69 -10.34 13.60
C PRO A 13 -13.63 -10.97 14.52
N SER A 14 -12.59 -11.53 13.91
CA SER A 14 -11.40 -11.99 14.62
C SER A 14 -10.64 -10.82 15.27
N SER A 15 -9.76 -11.10 16.24
CA SER A 15 -8.89 -10.06 16.83
C SER A 15 -8.06 -9.31 15.79
N ALA A 16 -7.58 -10.01 14.75
CA ALA A 16 -6.84 -9.40 13.65
C ALA A 16 -7.74 -8.44 12.84
N GLU A 17 -8.96 -8.84 12.50
CA GLU A 17 -9.93 -7.99 11.80
C GLU A 17 -10.30 -6.75 12.62
N LYS A 18 -10.48 -6.90 13.94
CA LYS A 18 -10.74 -5.79 14.86
C LYS A 18 -9.59 -4.77 14.87
N ALA A 19 -8.35 -5.25 15.00
CA ALA A 19 -7.16 -4.39 14.99
C ALA A 19 -7.00 -3.68 13.64
N TYR A 20 -7.21 -4.41 12.54
CA TYR A 20 -7.13 -3.89 11.18
C TYR A 20 -8.15 -2.78 10.94
N ARG A 21 -9.41 -2.98 11.37
CA ARG A 21 -10.46 -1.96 11.32
C ARG A 21 -10.14 -0.75 12.20
N ALA A 22 -9.64 -0.97 13.42
CA ALA A 22 -9.29 0.11 14.35
C ALA A 22 -8.15 1.00 13.81
N ALA A 23 -7.26 0.43 12.99
CA ALA A 23 -6.20 1.17 12.31
C ALA A 23 -6.68 1.96 11.07
N GLY A 24 -7.99 2.01 10.79
CA GLY A 24 -8.56 2.77 9.67
C GLY A 24 -8.29 2.15 8.29
N LEU A 25 -7.93 0.87 8.25
CA LEU A 25 -7.70 0.14 7.00
C LEU A 25 -9.03 -0.33 6.41
N VAL A 26 -9.07 -0.46 5.08
CA VAL A 26 -10.26 -0.92 4.37
C VAL A 26 -10.16 -2.39 4.01
N LYS A 27 -11.31 -3.06 3.92
CA LYS A 27 -11.43 -4.45 3.51
C LYS A 27 -11.88 -4.52 2.05
N THR A 28 -11.12 -5.22 1.22
CA THR A 28 -11.48 -5.55 -0.17
C THR A 28 -11.24 -7.03 -0.45
N LYS A 29 -11.51 -7.47 -1.68
CA LYS A 29 -11.11 -8.79 -2.14
C LYS A 29 -9.60 -8.97 -2.00
N GLY A 30 -9.19 -10.04 -1.33
CA GLY A 30 -7.78 -10.37 -1.08
C GLY A 30 -7.16 -9.68 0.13
N THR A 31 -7.90 -8.89 0.91
CA THR A 31 -7.39 -8.33 2.17
C THR A 31 -6.94 -9.45 3.11
N ILE A 32 -5.73 -9.32 3.63
CA ILE A 32 -5.26 -10.07 4.79
C ILE A 32 -5.26 -9.10 5.97
N TYR A 33 -5.80 -9.50 7.12
CA TYR A 33 -5.88 -8.63 8.31
C TYR A 33 -4.53 -8.47 9.02
N LEU A 34 -3.49 -8.15 8.24
CA LEU A 34 -2.13 -7.87 8.66
C LEU A 34 -1.95 -6.36 8.73
N LEU A 35 -1.48 -5.85 9.86
CA LEU A 35 -1.18 -4.42 9.98
C LEU A 35 -0.01 -4.06 9.04
N PRO A 36 -0.06 -2.89 8.38
CA PRO A 36 0.99 -2.47 7.46
C PRO A 36 2.29 -2.14 8.22
N PRO A 37 3.43 -2.04 7.50
CA PRO A 37 4.64 -1.45 8.06
C PRO A 37 4.38 -0.04 8.61
N ASP A 38 5.14 0.36 9.62
CA ASP A 38 5.09 1.73 10.13
C ASP A 38 5.64 2.74 9.10
N ASP A 39 5.31 4.01 9.31
CA ASP A 39 5.73 5.10 8.41
C ASP A 39 7.26 5.19 8.28
N ALA A 40 8.01 4.86 9.34
CA ALA A 40 9.48 4.85 9.29
C ALA A 40 10.02 3.81 8.30
N THR A 41 9.46 2.59 8.32
CA THR A 41 9.80 1.51 7.39
C THR A 41 9.38 1.84 5.96
N LEU A 42 8.23 2.51 5.77
CA LEU A 42 7.80 2.99 4.45
C LEU A 42 8.79 4.03 3.90
N ARG A 43 9.20 5.00 4.73
CA ARG A 43 10.21 6.01 4.39
C ARG A 43 11.55 5.39 4.05
N GLU A 44 12.02 4.45 4.86
CA GLU A 44 13.28 3.75 4.63
C GLU A 44 13.27 3.02 3.29
N SER A 45 12.26 2.16 3.06
CA SER A 45 12.17 1.40 1.80
C SER A 45 11.96 2.27 0.56
N PHE A 46 11.36 3.45 0.71
CA PHE A 46 11.20 4.44 -0.37
C PHE A 46 12.51 5.18 -0.67
N ASN A 47 13.22 5.60 0.37
CA ASN A 47 14.47 6.36 0.27
C ASN A 47 15.69 5.49 -0.04
N ALA A 48 15.63 4.19 0.28
CA ALA A 48 16.72 3.25 0.04
C ALA A 48 17.08 3.19 -1.46
N PRO A 49 18.36 3.36 -1.82
CA PRO A 49 18.79 3.25 -3.20
C PRO A 49 18.75 1.78 -3.65
N ARG A 50 18.30 1.52 -4.89
CA ARG A 50 18.24 0.15 -5.44
C ARG A 50 19.62 -0.49 -5.65
N ARG A 51 20.68 0.32 -5.67
CA ARG A 51 22.07 -0.12 -5.83
C ARG A 51 22.93 0.69 -4.85
N PRO A 52 23.93 0.09 -4.17
CA PRO A 52 24.71 0.77 -3.14
C PRO A 52 25.36 2.10 -3.58
N GLN A 53 25.65 2.24 -4.87
CA GLN A 53 26.30 3.43 -5.44
C GLN A 53 25.32 4.45 -6.04
N SER A 54 24.01 4.17 -6.02
CA SER A 54 23.03 5.09 -6.58
C SER A 54 22.67 6.17 -5.57
N ARG A 55 22.85 7.44 -5.95
CA ARG A 55 22.35 8.60 -5.19
C ARG A 55 20.85 8.84 -5.35
N LEU A 56 20.17 8.02 -6.17
CA LEU A 56 18.74 8.18 -6.46
C LEU A 56 17.94 7.15 -5.67
N SER A 57 16.96 7.63 -4.88
CA SER A 57 16.10 6.75 -4.11
C SER A 57 15.22 5.85 -4.99
N SER A 58 14.72 4.76 -4.41
CA SER A 58 13.74 3.89 -5.07
C SER A 58 12.48 4.66 -5.49
N GLY A 59 12.02 5.56 -4.63
CA GLY A 59 10.91 6.48 -4.88
C GLY A 59 11.17 7.42 -6.06
N ALA A 60 12.28 8.16 -6.04
CA ALA A 60 12.62 9.09 -7.11
C ALA A 60 12.82 8.39 -8.46
N LYS A 61 13.45 7.21 -8.46
CA LYS A 61 13.60 6.42 -9.68
C LYS A 61 12.27 5.96 -10.25
N ALA A 62 11.34 5.53 -9.39
CA ALA A 62 10.01 5.15 -9.83
C ALA A 62 9.23 6.36 -10.35
N LEU A 63 9.39 7.53 -9.72
CA LEU A 63 8.75 8.77 -10.14
C LEU A 63 9.26 9.21 -11.52
N CYS A 64 10.58 9.26 -11.74
CA CYS A 64 11.13 9.56 -13.06
C CYS A 64 10.60 8.59 -14.13
N LYS A 65 10.59 7.29 -13.83
CA LYS A 65 10.04 6.28 -14.74
C LYS A 65 8.56 6.43 -15.01
N HIS A 66 7.78 6.94 -14.05
CA HIS A 66 6.36 7.21 -14.24
C HIS A 66 6.16 8.23 -15.36
N PHE A 67 6.92 9.33 -15.30
CA PHE A 67 6.92 10.37 -16.34
C PHE A 67 7.54 9.93 -17.68
N GLU A 68 8.47 8.97 -17.68
CA GLU A 68 9.02 8.40 -18.92
C GLU A 68 8.04 7.46 -19.64
N ARG A 69 7.09 6.84 -18.91
CA ARG A 69 6.18 5.81 -19.43
C ARG A 69 4.81 6.33 -19.82
N GLY A 70 4.27 7.25 -19.03
CA GLY A 70 3.07 7.96 -19.40
C GLY A 70 3.47 9.12 -20.29
N GLY A 71 2.84 9.27 -21.46
CA GLY A 71 2.92 10.52 -22.26
C GLY A 71 2.53 11.79 -21.50
N ALA A 72 2.24 11.69 -20.19
CA ALA A 72 2.21 12.75 -19.18
C ALA A 72 3.59 13.36 -18.88
N SER A 73 4.46 13.39 -19.87
CA SER A 73 5.52 14.36 -19.92
C SER A 73 4.87 15.75 -19.89
N SER A 74 5.49 16.69 -19.19
CA SER A 74 5.27 18.11 -19.41
C SER A 74 5.67 18.56 -20.83
N GLU A 75 5.95 17.63 -21.76
CA GLU A 75 5.80 17.83 -23.19
C GLU A 75 4.47 18.54 -23.43
N HIS A 76 4.55 19.73 -24.02
CA HIS A 76 3.44 20.67 -24.25
C HIS A 76 3.02 21.55 -23.06
N GLY A 77 3.77 21.56 -21.95
CA GLY A 77 3.56 22.47 -20.82
C GLY A 77 2.36 22.11 -19.92
N ILE A 78 1.79 20.91 -20.10
CA ILE A 78 0.67 20.42 -19.30
C ILE A 78 1.23 19.67 -18.09
N ALA A 79 0.84 20.08 -16.88
CA ALA A 79 1.26 19.39 -15.66
C ALA A 79 0.60 18.00 -15.59
N HIS A 80 1.36 16.99 -15.17
CA HIS A 80 0.79 15.68 -14.86
C HIS A 80 -0.26 15.85 -13.75
N PRO A 81 -1.48 15.28 -13.91
CA PRO A 81 -2.61 15.61 -13.05
C PRO A 81 -2.48 15.18 -11.57
N PHE A 82 -1.44 14.41 -11.22
CA PHE A 82 -1.34 13.71 -9.94
C PHE A 82 0.03 13.85 -9.28
N TRP A 83 1.10 13.89 -10.08
CA TRP A 83 2.47 13.86 -9.59
C TRP A 83 3.25 15.08 -10.08
N THR A 84 4.25 15.51 -9.31
CA THR A 84 5.17 16.57 -9.71
C THR A 84 6.39 15.96 -10.39
N LEU A 85 6.79 16.49 -11.55
CA LEU A 85 7.98 16.04 -12.27
C LEU A 85 9.24 16.34 -11.43
N PRO A 86 10.03 15.33 -11.03
CA PRO A 86 11.26 15.56 -10.29
C PRO A 86 12.36 16.06 -11.24
N THR A 87 12.89 17.27 -10.98
CA THR A 87 13.93 17.93 -11.79
C THR A 87 15.22 18.14 -11.01
N GLY A 88 16.29 18.55 -11.69
CA GLY A 88 17.59 18.83 -11.08
C GLY A 88 18.45 17.58 -10.81
N SER A 89 19.32 17.67 -9.79
CA SER A 89 20.25 16.60 -9.42
C SER A 89 19.54 15.37 -8.82
N ASN A 90 20.25 14.25 -8.68
CA ASN A 90 19.69 13.05 -8.02
C ASN A 90 19.22 13.32 -6.59
N ASP A 91 19.88 14.22 -5.87
CA ASP A 91 19.51 14.60 -4.52
C ASP A 91 18.24 15.45 -4.54
N ASN A 92 18.10 16.37 -5.51
CA ASN A 92 16.87 17.16 -5.69
C ASN A 92 15.68 16.24 -6.01
N LYS A 93 15.85 15.32 -6.95
CA LYS A 93 14.82 14.34 -7.32
C LYS A 93 14.41 13.45 -6.14
N THR A 94 15.39 13.03 -5.33
CA THR A 94 15.16 12.28 -4.09
C THR A 94 14.34 13.10 -3.10
N ALA A 95 14.74 14.34 -2.82
CA ALA A 95 14.02 15.23 -1.92
C ALA A 95 12.57 15.50 -2.38
N THR A 96 12.35 15.75 -3.68
CA THR A 96 11.00 15.93 -4.25
C THR A 96 10.15 14.68 -4.04
N ALA A 97 10.68 13.50 -4.35
CA ALA A 97 9.93 12.26 -4.17
C ALA A 97 9.62 11.99 -2.69
N SER A 98 10.55 12.26 -1.78
CA SER A 98 10.33 12.12 -0.34
C SER A 98 9.24 13.07 0.15
N ALA A 99 9.24 14.34 -0.27
CA ALA A 99 8.19 15.29 0.10
C ALA A 99 6.78 14.83 -0.34
N ILE A 100 6.67 14.21 -1.52
CA ILE A 100 5.41 13.62 -1.99
C ILE A 100 4.98 12.45 -1.08
N LEU A 101 5.91 11.60 -0.64
CA LEU A 101 5.61 10.54 0.33
C LEU A 101 5.15 11.13 1.67
N ASP A 102 5.84 12.15 2.17
CA ASP A 102 5.50 12.82 3.43
C ASP A 102 4.07 13.33 3.40
N GLN A 103 3.69 14.01 2.31
CA GLN A 103 2.33 14.49 2.09
C GLN A 103 1.31 13.33 2.07
N MET A 104 1.62 12.24 1.36
CA MET A 104 0.74 11.06 1.31
C MET A 104 0.55 10.37 2.66
N LEU A 105 1.55 10.43 3.55
CA LEU A 105 1.48 9.80 4.87
C LEU A 105 0.77 10.65 5.92
N LEU A 106 0.53 11.93 5.67
CA LEU A 106 -0.19 12.80 6.60
C LEU A 106 -1.55 12.23 6.99
N PRO A 107 -1.99 12.40 8.26
CA PRO A 107 -3.29 11.94 8.72
C PRO A 107 -4.44 12.85 8.28
N THR A 108 -4.18 13.83 7.40
CA THR A 108 -5.16 14.83 6.94
C THR A 108 -5.94 14.36 5.71
N SER A 109 -6.91 15.16 5.29
CA SER A 109 -7.66 14.97 4.03
C SER A 109 -6.79 14.87 2.78
N ASP A 110 -5.60 15.47 2.85
CA ASP A 110 -4.69 15.63 1.73
C ASP A 110 -3.75 14.41 1.59
N GLY A 111 -3.63 13.63 2.67
CA GLY A 111 -2.91 12.36 2.69
C GLY A 111 -3.76 11.17 2.25
N ALA A 112 -3.28 9.97 2.57
CA ALA A 112 -3.96 8.74 2.22
C ALA A 112 -5.21 8.49 3.08
N VAL A 113 -6.37 8.49 2.42
CA VAL A 113 -7.68 8.15 3.04
C VAL A 113 -8.07 6.69 2.82
N TRP A 114 -7.33 5.98 1.98
CA TRP A 114 -7.51 4.57 1.69
C TRP A 114 -6.19 3.86 1.91
N ARG A 115 -6.21 2.82 2.74
CA ARG A 115 -5.04 2.01 3.09
C ARG A 115 -5.45 0.55 3.17
N ASN A 116 -4.73 -0.34 2.50
CA ASN A 116 -5.07 -1.77 2.48
C ASN A 116 -3.84 -2.67 2.28
N VAL A 117 -3.84 -3.84 2.92
CA VAL A 117 -2.89 -4.93 2.74
C VAL A 117 -3.60 -6.10 2.07
N MET A 118 -3.18 -6.44 0.86
CA MET A 118 -3.80 -7.47 0.01
C MET A 118 -2.80 -8.57 -0.32
N ILE A 119 -3.20 -9.84 -0.23
CA ILE A 119 -2.37 -10.94 -0.72
C ILE A 119 -2.32 -10.92 -2.25
N LEU A 120 -1.11 -11.06 -2.81
CA LEU A 120 -0.92 -11.20 -4.25
C LEU A 120 -0.80 -12.67 -4.64
N HIS A 121 0.13 -13.38 -4.01
CA HIS A 121 0.33 -14.82 -4.11
C HIS A 121 1.12 -15.30 -2.89
N SER A 122 1.36 -16.61 -2.77
CA SER A 122 2.03 -17.23 -1.61
C SER A 122 3.21 -16.39 -1.07
N PHE A 123 3.15 -16.04 0.23
CA PHE A 123 4.14 -15.26 0.97
C PHE A 123 4.39 -13.83 0.47
N VAL A 124 3.56 -13.30 -0.44
CA VAL A 124 3.72 -11.95 -0.99
C VAL A 124 2.40 -11.19 -0.88
N ALA A 125 2.44 -10.09 -0.13
CA ALA A 125 1.34 -9.14 -0.04
C ALA A 125 1.74 -7.79 -0.63
N VAL A 126 0.73 -6.96 -0.83
CA VAL A 126 0.83 -5.59 -1.30
C VAL A 126 0.25 -4.68 -0.23
N TYR A 127 0.99 -3.66 0.17
CA TYR A 127 0.43 -2.53 0.89
C TYR A 127 0.21 -1.38 -0.08
N GLU A 128 -1.02 -0.88 -0.14
CA GLU A 128 -1.40 0.22 -1.01
C GLU A 128 -2.07 1.32 -0.20
N ILE A 129 -1.67 2.57 -0.50
CA ILE A 129 -2.28 3.77 0.02
C ILE A 129 -2.77 4.65 -1.13
N ARG A 130 -3.93 5.30 -0.97
CA ARG A 130 -4.48 6.24 -1.96
C ARG A 130 -5.06 7.47 -1.28
N ASN A 131 -4.87 8.63 -1.88
CA ASN A 131 -5.50 9.88 -1.48
C ASN A 131 -6.90 9.98 -2.08
N ARG A 132 -7.69 10.99 -1.70
CA ARG A 132 -9.10 11.16 -2.12
C ARG A 132 -9.33 11.16 -3.64
N LEU A 133 -8.34 11.55 -4.43
CA LEU A 133 -8.40 11.57 -5.89
C LEU A 133 -8.12 10.19 -6.52
N GLY A 134 -7.86 9.17 -5.71
CA GLY A 134 -7.72 7.78 -6.12
C GLY A 134 -6.31 7.38 -6.51
N TYR A 135 -5.36 8.31 -6.66
CA TYR A 135 -3.96 7.97 -6.91
C TYR A 135 -3.19 7.75 -5.61
N GLY A 136 -2.02 7.13 -5.70
CA GLY A 136 -1.22 6.86 -4.51
C GLY A 136 0.03 6.04 -4.73
N MET A 137 0.35 5.19 -3.76
CA MET A 137 1.63 4.50 -3.66
C MET A 137 1.48 3.04 -3.24
N ARG A 138 2.42 2.20 -3.67
CA ARG A 138 2.38 0.76 -3.43
C ARG A 138 3.73 0.19 -3.01
N TRP A 139 3.68 -0.70 -2.02
CA TRP A 139 4.80 -1.53 -1.56
C TRP A 139 4.47 -3.01 -1.73
N THR A 140 5.50 -3.81 -1.98
CA THR A 140 5.44 -5.26 -1.78
C THR A 140 5.92 -5.60 -0.39
N LEU A 141 5.20 -6.49 0.27
CA LEU A 141 5.55 -7.09 1.54
C LEU A 141 5.92 -8.56 1.28
N GLN A 142 7.15 -8.95 1.61
CA GLN A 142 7.49 -10.36 1.74
C GLN A 142 7.06 -10.81 3.13
N LEU A 143 6.29 -11.89 3.19
CA LEU A 143 5.77 -12.45 4.42
C LEU A 143 6.52 -13.73 4.76
N ASP A 144 6.61 -14.03 6.04
CA ASP A 144 7.11 -15.32 6.53
C ASP A 144 6.17 -15.83 7.63
N ARG A 145 6.22 -17.13 7.90
CA ARG A 145 5.35 -17.76 8.91
C ARG A 145 5.97 -17.63 10.29
N ILE A 146 5.14 -17.32 11.27
CA ILE A 146 5.49 -17.50 12.67
C ILE A 146 5.51 -19.00 12.92
N GLN A 147 6.68 -19.63 12.85
CA GLN A 147 6.86 -20.97 13.39
C GLN A 147 6.74 -20.85 14.91
N GLN A 148 5.68 -21.41 15.49
CA GLN A 148 5.70 -21.69 16.90
C GLN A 148 6.77 -22.75 17.13
N ARG A 149 7.91 -22.33 17.69
CA ARG A 149 8.91 -23.25 18.21
C ARG A 149 8.27 -23.88 19.44
N SER A 150 7.64 -25.05 19.29
CA SER A 150 7.28 -25.85 20.44
C SER A 150 8.59 -26.22 21.14
N GLU A 151 8.79 -25.69 22.35
CA GLU A 151 9.81 -26.22 23.25
C GLU A 151 9.43 -27.67 23.51
N GLN A 152 10.22 -28.58 22.93
CA GLN A 152 10.04 -30.00 23.03
C GLN A 152 10.44 -30.45 24.45
N THR A 153 9.49 -30.38 25.39
CA THR A 153 9.58 -31.13 26.63
C THR A 153 9.04 -32.53 26.39
N ASP A 154 9.90 -33.54 26.53
CA ASP A 154 9.62 -34.99 26.42
C ASP A 154 8.56 -35.47 27.42
N ARG A 155 7.28 -35.20 27.15
CA ARG A 155 6.16 -35.94 27.74
C ARG A 155 5.06 -36.15 26.70
N PRO A 156 4.47 -37.36 26.61
CA PRO A 156 3.35 -37.61 25.72
C PRO A 156 2.11 -36.98 26.37
N VAL A 157 1.80 -35.74 25.99
CA VAL A 157 0.49 -35.14 26.27
C VAL A 157 -0.33 -35.24 25.00
N GLU A 158 -1.49 -35.89 25.07
CA GLU A 158 -2.48 -35.93 24.01
C GLU A 158 -2.81 -34.51 23.54
N ILE A 159 -2.29 -34.13 22.38
CA ILE A 159 -2.61 -32.84 21.75
C ILE A 159 -4.00 -32.98 21.14
N LYS A 160 -5.02 -32.52 21.87
CA LYS A 160 -6.24 -32.04 21.25
C LYS A 160 -5.83 -30.89 20.33
N LYS A 161 -5.82 -31.14 19.02
CA LYS A 161 -5.66 -30.08 18.02
C LYS A 161 -6.81 -29.11 18.18
N ASN A 162 -6.57 -27.98 18.85
CA ASN A 162 -7.47 -26.85 18.76
C ASN A 162 -7.37 -26.32 17.33
N GLU A 163 -8.49 -26.32 16.60
CA GLU A 163 -8.61 -25.81 15.23
C GLU A 163 -8.41 -24.28 15.10
N ASP A 164 -7.86 -23.64 16.14
CA ASP A 164 -7.59 -22.21 16.24
C ASP A 164 -6.10 -21.85 16.05
N GLU A 165 -5.29 -22.78 15.51
CA GLU A 165 -3.91 -22.50 15.06
C GLU A 165 -3.93 -21.57 13.83
N LYS A 166 -4.21 -20.29 14.07
CA LYS A 166 -4.09 -19.24 13.05
C LYS A 166 -2.63 -19.14 12.66
N GLU A 167 -2.33 -19.56 11.42
CA GLU A 167 -1.06 -19.26 10.76
C GLU A 167 -0.78 -17.75 10.89
N GLY A 168 0.14 -17.41 11.79
CA GLY A 168 0.59 -16.04 11.99
C GLY A 168 1.58 -15.69 10.88
N TRP A 169 1.40 -14.53 10.26
CA TRP A 169 2.32 -13.98 9.28
C TRP A 169 3.05 -12.79 9.89
N PHE A 170 4.33 -12.64 9.57
CA PHE A 170 5.07 -11.40 9.85
C PHE A 170 5.70 -10.85 8.58
N ILE A 171 5.93 -9.53 8.55
CA ILE A 171 6.55 -8.85 7.41
C ILE A 171 8.06 -9.04 7.51
N LYS A 172 8.62 -9.83 6.58
CA LYS A 172 10.06 -10.09 6.47
C LYS A 172 10.82 -8.97 5.78
N SER A 173 10.22 -8.38 4.75
CA SER A 173 10.83 -7.24 4.05
C SER A 173 9.80 -6.38 3.33
N VAL A 174 10.10 -5.10 3.20
CA VAL A 174 9.26 -4.09 2.57
C VAL A 174 10.01 -3.47 1.39
N ALA A 175 9.36 -3.41 0.22
CA ALA A 175 9.98 -2.84 -0.98
C ALA A 175 9.01 -1.91 -1.71
N PHE A 176 9.43 -0.66 -1.93
CA PHE A 176 8.65 0.28 -2.74
C PHE A 176 8.56 -0.19 -4.20
N ARG A 177 7.33 -0.26 -4.72
CA ARG A 177 7.06 -0.73 -6.08
C ARG A 177 6.75 0.39 -7.05
N GLY A 178 6.00 1.41 -6.63
CA GLY A 178 5.73 2.54 -7.49
C GLY A 178 4.50 3.34 -7.09
N PHE A 179 4.19 4.27 -7.97
CA PHE A 179 3.02 5.12 -7.94
C PHE A 179 1.85 4.40 -8.62
N VAL A 180 0.64 4.65 -8.14
CA VAL A 180 -0.59 4.08 -8.71
C VAL A 180 -1.51 5.21 -9.14
N GLU A 181 -2.11 5.05 -10.30
CA GLU A 181 -3.10 5.98 -10.85
C GLU A 181 -4.49 5.66 -10.31
N PRO A 182 -5.44 6.59 -10.40
CA PRO A 182 -6.84 6.30 -10.10
C PRO A 182 -7.31 5.11 -10.94
N ILE A 183 -8.13 4.25 -10.35
CA ILE A 183 -8.79 3.18 -11.10
C ILE A 183 -9.92 3.84 -11.90
N GLU A 184 -9.78 3.83 -13.22
CA GLU A 184 -10.78 4.34 -14.16
C GLU A 184 -12.08 3.50 -14.06
N ASP A 185 -13.22 4.15 -14.33
CA ASP A 185 -14.55 3.53 -14.40
C ASP A 185 -15.09 2.84 -13.13
N ILE A 186 -14.48 3.08 -11.96
CA ILE A 186 -15.01 2.62 -10.67
C ILE A 186 -15.68 3.78 -9.93
N ASP A 187 -16.98 3.64 -9.71
CA ASP A 187 -17.87 4.61 -9.04
C ASP A 187 -18.02 5.96 -9.76
N VAL A 188 -17.95 5.96 -11.10
CA VAL A 188 -18.59 7.02 -11.88
C VAL A 188 -20.09 6.79 -11.71
N GLY A 189 -20.67 7.44 -10.70
CA GLY A 189 -22.11 7.54 -10.60
C GLY A 189 -22.64 8.00 -11.95
N VAL A 190 -23.54 7.20 -12.51
CA VAL A 190 -24.43 7.62 -13.58
C VAL A 190 -25.02 8.96 -13.12
N GLY A 191 -24.48 10.06 -13.65
CA GLY A 191 -25.14 11.35 -13.56
C GLY A 191 -26.47 11.15 -14.25
N ASP A 192 -27.54 11.31 -13.48
CA ASP A 192 -28.90 11.05 -13.88
C ASP A 192 -29.15 11.62 -15.28
N GLY A 193 -29.49 10.70 -16.20
CA GLY A 193 -30.29 11.08 -17.34
C GLY A 193 -31.65 11.48 -16.81
N GLU A 194 -31.88 12.78 -16.66
CA GLU A 194 -33.23 13.34 -16.72
C GLU A 194 -33.33 14.16 -18.01
N ASP A 195 -33.78 13.46 -19.06
CA ASP A 195 -34.74 14.03 -19.99
C ASP A 195 -35.91 14.57 -19.17
N SER A 196 -36.21 15.87 -19.27
CA SER A 196 -37.58 16.44 -19.23
C SER A 196 -37.53 17.97 -19.27
N SER A 197 -37.63 18.55 -20.47
CA SER A 197 -38.68 19.50 -20.90
C SER A 197 -38.32 20.16 -22.22
#